data_AF-A0A662G195-F1
#
_entry.id   AF-A0A662G195-F1
#
_cell.length_a   1.000
_cell.length_b   1.000
_cell.length_c   1.000
_cell.angle_alpha   90.00
_cell.angle_beta   90.00
_cell.angle_gamma   90.00
#
_symmetry.space_group_name_H-M   'P 1'
#
loop_
_entity.id
_entity.type
_entity.pdbx_description
1 polymer ?
#
loop_
_entity_poly.entity_id
_entity_poly.type
_entity_poly.pdbx_seq_one_letter_code
_entity_poly.pdbx_strand_id
1 'polypeptide(L)'
;RDLSPSPSLLVSDVVRDEISRNCNKTADPKEISSLRRYFQQRLSKPPIYVYGKMKNYVGRRAYVALQELDHLSRAFRVYNAPGSGSGDRALISSYVRFQQEHNVDAILLTFDRRIQAIAHPYGLSSILVEQSENVTSASYDHIKLPWLLYILTIYFISIRINGDVGWIRLIGEWRGKSTEEWINGIIYIESEEKIVEKISVVHGKLFKLQNL
;
A
#
# COMPACT_ATOMS: atom_id res chain seq x y z
N ARG A 1 -10.47 -27.21 16.49
CA ARG A 1 -10.45 -26.33 15.29
C ARG A 1 -9.16 -26.65 14.57
N ASP A 2 -9.27 -27.09 13.31
CA ASP A 2 -8.18 -27.67 12.54
C ASP A 2 -6.87 -26.87 12.62
N LEU A 3 -5.83 -27.54 13.10
CA LEU A 3 -4.45 -27.06 13.14
C LEU A 3 -3.80 -27.31 11.77
N SER A 4 -4.36 -26.74 10.70
CA SER A 4 -3.56 -26.55 9.49
C SER A 4 -2.48 -25.51 9.83
N PRO A 5 -1.18 -25.81 9.69
CA PRO A 5 -0.15 -24.80 9.95
C PRO A 5 -0.41 -23.60 9.05
N SER A 6 -0.50 -22.40 9.66
CA SER A 6 -0.60 -21.15 8.90
C SER A 6 0.57 -21.06 7.93
N PRO A 7 0.35 -20.70 6.66
CA PRO A 7 1.44 -20.58 5.70
C PRO A 7 2.49 -19.60 6.23
N SER A 8 3.76 -19.90 6.03
CA SER A 8 4.85 -18.97 6.36
C SER A 8 5.15 -18.08 5.16
N LEU A 9 5.52 -16.83 5.43
CA LEU A 9 5.88 -15.85 4.41
C LEU A 9 7.39 -15.86 4.20
N LEU A 10 7.83 -15.92 2.94
CA LEU A 10 9.24 -15.75 2.57
C LEU A 10 9.43 -14.38 1.92
N VAL A 11 10.20 -13.50 2.55
CA VAL A 11 10.47 -12.15 2.05
C VAL A 11 11.94 -12.03 1.70
N SER A 12 12.24 -11.64 0.46
CA SER A 12 13.61 -11.41 0.02
C SER A 12 14.13 -10.04 0.45
N ASP A 13 15.41 -9.94 0.80
CA ASP A 13 16.11 -8.67 1.01
C ASP A 13 15.98 -7.76 -0.22
N VAL A 14 15.96 -8.33 -1.43
CA VAL A 14 15.81 -7.58 -2.68
C VAL A 14 14.49 -6.78 -2.70
N VAL A 15 13.40 -7.36 -2.17
CA VAL A 15 12.09 -6.69 -2.05
C VAL A 15 12.15 -5.59 -1.01
N ARG A 16 12.73 -5.88 0.17
CA ARG A 16 12.85 -4.90 1.26
C ARG A 16 13.65 -3.68 0.83
N ASP A 17 14.77 -3.91 0.16
CA ASP A 17 15.65 -2.87 -0.36
C ASP A 17 15.00 -2.06 -1.48
N GLU A 18 14.21 -2.69 -2.35
CA GLU A 18 13.45 -1.99 -3.37
C GLU A 18 12.35 -1.10 -2.77
N ILE A 19 11.57 -1.61 -1.81
CA ILE A 19 10.57 -0.82 -1.09
C ILE A 19 11.24 0.37 -0.40
N SER A 20 12.31 0.13 0.36
CA SER A 20 13.05 1.17 1.09
C SER A 20 13.60 2.26 0.16
N ARG A 21 14.25 1.87 -0.95
CA ARG A 21 14.74 2.83 -1.97
C ARG A 21 13.60 3.64 -2.57
N ASN A 22 12.48 2.98 -2.89
CA ASN A 22 11.35 3.65 -3.53
C ASN A 22 10.64 4.62 -2.57
N CYS A 23 10.55 4.34 -1.27
CA CYS A 23 9.98 5.25 -0.26
C CYS A 23 10.64 6.63 -0.27
N ASN A 24 11.91 6.74 -0.69
CA ASN A 24 12.64 8.00 -0.75
C ASN A 24 12.37 8.82 -2.01
N LYS A 25 11.63 8.29 -2.99
CA LYS A 25 11.36 8.98 -4.25
C LYS A 25 10.36 10.14 -4.07
N THR A 26 10.79 11.32 -4.50
CA THR A 26 10.01 12.56 -4.46
C THR A 26 9.64 13.03 -5.87
N ALA A 27 8.63 13.90 -5.95
CA ALA A 27 8.17 14.50 -7.19
C ALA A 27 9.20 15.49 -7.73
N ASP A 28 9.25 15.61 -9.06
CA ASP A 28 10.14 16.55 -9.72
C ASP A 28 9.75 17.99 -9.34
N PRO A 29 10.70 18.88 -9.01
CA PRO A 29 10.40 20.29 -8.76
C PRO A 29 9.54 20.98 -9.84
N LYS A 30 9.67 20.58 -11.11
CA LYS A 30 8.87 21.07 -12.24
C LYS A 30 7.41 20.60 -12.16
N GLU A 31 7.18 19.35 -11.76
CA GLU A 31 5.82 18.82 -11.53
C GLU A 31 5.15 19.59 -10.38
N ILE A 32 5.87 19.78 -9.27
CA ILE A 32 5.39 20.53 -8.10
C ILE A 32 5.07 21.97 -8.49
N SER A 33 5.94 22.61 -9.28
CA SER A 33 5.73 23.98 -9.77
C SER A 33 4.49 24.07 -10.66
N SER A 34 4.28 23.07 -11.52
CA SER A 34 3.10 22.98 -12.40
C SER A 34 1.82 22.81 -11.59
N LEU A 35 1.80 21.91 -10.60
CA LEU A 35 0.68 21.73 -9.67
C LEU A 35 0.39 23.00 -8.88
N ARG A 36 1.42 23.65 -8.35
CA ARG A 36 1.28 24.91 -7.61
C ARG A 36 0.63 25.99 -8.47
N ARG A 37 1.10 26.15 -9.71
CA ARG A 37 0.53 27.12 -10.66
C ARG A 37 -0.93 26.82 -10.96
N TYR A 38 -1.28 25.55 -11.19
CA TYR A 38 -2.66 25.14 -11.41
C TYR A 38 -3.58 25.53 -10.25
N PHE A 39 -3.16 25.29 -9.00
CA PHE A 39 -3.96 25.67 -7.84
C PHE A 39 -3.99 27.17 -7.59
N GLN A 40 -2.90 27.90 -7.83
CA GLN A 40 -2.87 29.37 -7.69
C GLN A 40 -3.85 30.09 -8.63
N GLN A 41 -4.14 29.50 -9.80
CA GLN A 41 -5.13 30.04 -10.72
C GLN A 41 -6.58 29.85 -10.24
N ARG A 42 -6.83 28.95 -9.28
CA ARG A 42 -8.17 28.56 -8.82
C ARG A 42 -8.43 28.85 -7.35
N LEU A 43 -7.38 28.93 -6.55
CA LEU A 43 -7.40 29.07 -5.10
C LEU A 43 -6.40 30.16 -4.69
N SER A 44 -6.74 30.90 -3.64
CA SER A 44 -5.87 31.94 -3.08
C SER A 44 -4.55 31.39 -2.52
N LYS A 45 -4.52 30.13 -2.08
CA LYS A 45 -3.32 29.41 -1.66
C LYS A 45 -3.34 27.96 -2.17
N PRO A 46 -2.18 27.38 -2.52
CA PRO A 46 -2.10 25.95 -2.82
C PRO A 46 -2.56 25.10 -1.63
N PRO A 47 -3.17 23.93 -1.86
CA PRO A 47 -3.53 23.01 -0.80
C PRO A 47 -2.33 22.53 0.03
N ILE A 48 -2.56 22.08 1.26
CA ILE A 48 -1.51 21.60 2.19
C ILE A 48 -0.69 20.42 1.66
N TYR A 49 -1.24 19.69 0.70
CA TYR A 49 -0.62 18.55 0.03
C TYR A 49 0.23 18.92 -1.19
N VAL A 50 0.30 20.21 -1.56
CA VAL A 50 1.16 20.71 -2.64
C VAL A 50 2.34 21.47 -2.05
N TYR A 51 3.43 20.75 -1.78
CA TYR A 51 4.64 21.31 -1.18
C TYR A 51 5.92 20.74 -1.80
N GLY A 52 7.06 21.38 -1.50
CA GLY A 52 8.35 20.93 -2.00
C GLY A 52 8.74 19.57 -1.43
N LYS A 53 9.31 18.69 -2.26
CA LYS A 53 9.72 17.32 -1.89
C LYS A 53 8.57 16.40 -1.44
N MET A 54 7.33 16.66 -1.86
CA MET A 54 6.27 15.64 -1.77
C MET A 54 6.71 14.34 -2.47
N LYS A 55 6.28 13.19 -1.98
CA LYS A 55 6.53 11.88 -2.58
C LYS A 55 5.91 11.85 -3.97
N ASN A 56 6.59 11.21 -4.91
CA ASN A 56 5.97 10.93 -6.20
C ASN A 56 5.11 9.66 -6.11
N TYR A 57 4.44 9.31 -7.21
CA TYR A 57 3.61 8.12 -7.28
C TYR A 57 4.34 6.84 -6.84
N VAL A 58 5.61 6.68 -7.23
CA VAL A 58 6.43 5.51 -6.85
C VAL A 58 6.70 5.50 -5.35
N GLY A 59 7.05 6.65 -4.76
CA GLY A 59 7.28 6.77 -3.32
C GLY A 59 6.03 6.50 -2.50
N ARG A 60 4.88 7.01 -2.93
CA ARG A 60 3.60 6.74 -2.26
C ARG A 60 3.20 5.27 -2.32
N ARG A 61 3.37 4.61 -3.47
CA ARG A 61 3.15 3.16 -3.60
C ARG A 61 4.10 2.33 -2.74
N ALA A 62 5.34 2.76 -2.57
CA ALA A 62 6.29 2.05 -1.73
C ALA A 62 5.87 2.05 -0.26
N TYR A 63 5.27 3.14 0.25
CA TYR A 63 4.73 3.15 1.61
C TYR A 63 3.52 2.20 1.79
N VAL A 64 2.68 2.05 0.77
CA VAL A 64 1.62 1.03 0.77
C VAL A 64 2.24 -0.37 0.87
N ALA A 65 3.26 -0.67 0.06
CA ALA A 65 3.96 -1.95 0.12
C ALA A 65 4.66 -2.18 1.46
N LEU A 66 5.23 -1.14 2.07
CA LEU A 66 5.86 -1.20 3.39
C LEU A 66 4.84 -1.55 4.48
N GLN A 67 3.65 -0.95 4.42
CA GLN A 67 2.55 -1.27 5.34
C GLN A 67 2.03 -2.68 5.18
N GLU A 68 1.84 -3.12 3.93
CA GLU A 68 1.44 -4.49 3.64
C GLU A 68 2.46 -5.48 4.20
N LEU A 69 3.75 -5.20 4.01
CA LEU A 69 4.84 -6.01 4.56
C LEU A 69 4.82 -6.04 6.10
N ASP A 70 4.65 -4.90 6.76
CA ASP A 70 4.55 -4.83 8.23
C ASP A 70 3.32 -5.60 8.73
N HIS A 71 2.16 -5.41 8.11
CA HIS A 71 0.92 -6.12 8.44
C HIS A 71 1.08 -7.64 8.30
N LEU A 72 1.58 -8.10 7.15
CA LEU A 72 1.84 -9.53 6.91
C LEU A 72 2.86 -10.09 7.90
N SER A 73 3.86 -9.30 8.29
CA SER A 73 4.88 -9.76 9.25
C SER A 73 4.36 -9.96 10.67
N ARG A 74 3.25 -9.29 11.02
CA ARG A 74 2.54 -9.49 12.28
C ARG A 74 1.55 -10.66 12.21
N ALA A 75 1.02 -10.95 11.02
CA ALA A 75 0.02 -12.00 10.81
C ALA A 75 0.61 -13.39 10.55
N PHE A 76 1.81 -13.47 9.97
CA PHE A 76 2.44 -14.71 9.55
C PHE A 76 3.85 -14.85 10.12
N ARG A 77 4.31 -16.10 10.24
CA ARG A 77 5.74 -16.37 10.47
C ARG A 77 6.52 -15.95 9.23
N VAL A 78 7.45 -15.01 9.39
CA VAL A 78 8.27 -14.51 8.28
C VAL A 78 9.67 -15.12 8.31
N TYR A 79 10.08 -15.67 7.18
CA TYR A 79 11.45 -16.03 6.89
C TYR A 79 12.07 -14.99 5.95
N ASN A 80 13.34 -14.72 6.16
CA ASN A 80 14.11 -13.84 5.29
C ASN A 80 14.86 -14.68 4.26
N ALA A 81 14.66 -14.41 2.97
CA ALA A 81 15.50 -14.95 1.92
C ALA A 81 16.64 -13.96 1.67
N PRO A 82 17.89 -14.29 2.02
CA PRO A 82 19.01 -13.41 1.76
C PRO A 82 19.08 -13.11 0.27
N GLY A 83 19.41 -11.88 -0.11
CA GLY A 83 19.47 -11.48 -1.51
C GLY A 83 20.27 -10.21 -1.73
N SER A 84 20.84 -10.05 -2.91
CA SER A 84 21.55 -8.83 -3.30
C SER A 84 21.32 -8.52 -4.78
N GLY A 85 21.48 -7.25 -5.15
CA GLY A 85 21.19 -6.77 -6.49
C GLY A 85 19.80 -6.16 -6.61
N SER A 86 19.26 -6.11 -7.84
CA SER A 86 17.97 -5.49 -8.11
C SER A 86 17.22 -6.14 -9.26
N GLY A 87 15.89 -6.07 -9.20
CA GLY A 87 14.99 -6.59 -10.23
C GLY A 87 14.71 -8.09 -10.12
N ASP A 88 13.85 -8.56 -11.01
CA ASP A 88 13.22 -9.88 -10.95
C ASP A 88 14.22 -11.05 -10.85
N ARG A 89 15.34 -11.00 -11.58
CA ARG A 89 16.35 -12.07 -11.54
C ARG A 89 17.01 -12.19 -10.17
N ALA A 90 17.33 -11.07 -9.53
CA ALA A 90 17.93 -11.08 -8.20
C ALA A 90 16.93 -11.62 -7.17
N LEU A 91 15.65 -11.26 -7.30
CA LEU A 91 14.55 -11.76 -6.49
C LEU A 91 14.39 -13.28 -6.62
N ILE A 92 14.30 -13.80 -7.84
CA ILE A 92 14.17 -15.24 -8.08
C ILE A 92 15.38 -16.00 -7.53
N SER A 93 16.60 -15.54 -7.81
CA SER A 93 17.82 -16.17 -7.28
C SER A 93 17.85 -16.23 -5.75
N SER A 94 17.34 -15.20 -5.08
CA SER A 94 17.23 -15.15 -3.62
C SER A 94 16.31 -16.26 -3.09
N TYR A 95 15.14 -16.46 -3.71
CA TYR A 95 14.21 -17.51 -3.31
C TYR A 95 14.72 -18.92 -3.63
N VAL A 96 15.29 -19.13 -4.82
CA VAL A 96 15.84 -20.44 -5.23
C VAL A 96 16.98 -20.86 -4.31
N ARG A 97 17.88 -19.93 -3.96
CA ARG A 97 18.95 -20.19 -3.01
C ARG A 97 18.39 -20.59 -1.64
N PHE A 98 17.38 -19.87 -1.14
CA PHE A 98 16.75 -20.19 0.14
C PHE A 98 16.12 -21.60 0.13
N GLN A 99 15.44 -21.99 -0.95
CA GLN A 99 14.89 -23.35 -1.09
C GLN A 99 15.99 -24.42 -1.01
N GLN A 100 17.11 -24.22 -1.69
CA GLN A 100 18.23 -25.16 -1.72
C GLN A 100 18.94 -25.26 -0.38
N GLU A 101 19.22 -24.13 0.27
CA GLU A 101 19.94 -24.08 1.55
C GLU A 101 19.13 -24.69 2.70
N HIS A 102 17.81 -24.52 2.69
CA HIS A 102 16.94 -24.97 3.76
C HIS A 102 16.16 -26.26 3.44
N ASN A 103 16.31 -26.79 2.22
CA ASN A 103 15.56 -27.95 1.73
C ASN A 103 14.04 -27.80 1.93
N VAL A 104 13.50 -26.68 1.44
CA VAL A 104 12.07 -26.33 1.55
C VAL A 104 11.47 -26.00 0.19
N ASP A 105 10.17 -26.29 0.04
CA ASP A 105 9.39 -25.87 -1.11
C ASP A 105 8.83 -24.46 -0.87
N ALA A 106 9.12 -23.55 -1.80
CA ALA A 106 8.56 -22.21 -1.83
C ALA A 106 7.64 -22.07 -3.05
N ILE A 107 6.53 -21.37 -2.86
CA ILE A 107 5.59 -21.02 -3.93
C ILE A 107 5.60 -19.50 -4.07
N LEU A 108 5.95 -19.02 -5.25
CA LEU A 108 5.89 -17.60 -5.60
C LEU A 108 4.48 -17.22 -6.03
N LEU A 109 3.83 -16.35 -5.26
CA LEU A 109 2.59 -15.70 -5.67
C LEU A 109 2.92 -14.42 -6.44
N THR A 110 2.41 -14.27 -7.66
CA THR A 110 2.70 -13.08 -8.49
C THR A 110 1.51 -12.70 -9.37
N PHE A 111 1.35 -11.40 -9.63
CA PHE A 111 0.47 -10.89 -10.70
C PHE A 111 1.24 -10.66 -12.02
N ASP A 112 2.56 -10.84 -12.01
CA ASP A 112 3.43 -10.56 -13.15
C ASP A 112 3.86 -11.86 -13.87
N ARG A 113 3.33 -12.04 -15.08
CA ARG A 113 3.70 -13.15 -15.99
C ARG A 113 5.19 -13.18 -16.32
N ARG A 114 5.87 -12.02 -16.35
CA ARG A 114 7.31 -11.95 -16.62
C ARG A 114 8.11 -12.59 -15.49
N ILE A 115 7.78 -12.26 -14.24
CA ILE A 115 8.41 -12.88 -13.07
C ILE A 115 8.16 -14.40 -13.07
N GLN A 116 6.94 -14.83 -13.39
CA GLN A 116 6.60 -16.25 -13.50
C GLN A 116 7.49 -16.98 -14.54
N ALA A 117 7.65 -16.37 -15.72
CA ALA A 117 8.51 -16.91 -16.78
C ALA A 117 9.99 -16.96 -16.37
N ILE A 118 10.46 -16.01 -15.55
CA ILE A 118 11.81 -16.03 -15.00
C ILE A 118 11.96 -17.12 -13.94
N ALA A 119 10.95 -17.39 -13.11
CA ALA A 119 10.98 -18.40 -12.05
C ALA A 119 11.04 -19.83 -12.59
N HIS A 120 10.31 -20.12 -13.68
CA HIS A 120 10.11 -21.47 -14.21
C HIS A 120 11.42 -22.25 -14.51
N PRO A 121 12.43 -21.70 -15.23
CA PRO A 121 13.68 -22.41 -15.50
C PRO A 121 14.50 -22.76 -14.26
N TYR A 122 14.26 -22.09 -13.12
CA TYR A 122 14.98 -22.34 -11.87
C TYR A 122 14.23 -23.30 -10.93
N GLY A 123 13.11 -23.89 -11.37
CA GLY A 123 12.34 -24.84 -10.57
C GLY A 123 11.54 -24.23 -9.42
N LEU A 124 11.43 -22.89 -9.37
CA LEU A 124 10.60 -22.21 -8.37
C LEU A 124 9.13 -22.29 -8.78
N SER A 125 8.33 -23.04 -8.00
CA SER A 125 6.88 -23.13 -8.19
C SER A 125 6.26 -21.73 -8.09
N SER A 126 5.32 -21.42 -8.98
CA SER A 126 4.68 -20.10 -9.00
C SER A 126 3.20 -20.18 -9.37
N ILE A 127 2.38 -19.37 -8.68
CA ILE A 127 0.96 -19.19 -8.95
C ILE A 127 0.78 -17.77 -9.49
N LEU A 128 0.29 -17.67 -10.73
CA LEU A 128 -0.15 -16.41 -11.30
C LEU A 128 -1.54 -16.09 -10.75
N VAL A 129 -1.65 -14.99 -10.01
CA VAL A 129 -2.93 -14.47 -9.54
C VAL A 129 -3.49 -13.59 -10.64
N GLU A 130 -4.48 -14.08 -11.39
CA GLU A 130 -5.14 -13.30 -12.44
C GLU A 130 -6.20 -12.39 -11.83
N GLN A 131 -6.26 -11.14 -12.28
CA GLN A 131 -7.37 -10.26 -11.94
C GLN A 131 -8.60 -10.71 -12.73
N SER A 132 -9.75 -10.81 -12.06
CA SER A 132 -11.01 -11.15 -12.72
C SER A 132 -11.38 -10.04 -13.72
N GLU A 133 -11.46 -10.38 -14.99
CA GLU A 133 -11.90 -9.46 -16.06
C GLU A 133 -13.41 -9.21 -16.02
N ASN A 134 -14.17 -10.11 -15.39
CA ASN A 134 -15.63 -10.07 -15.31
C ASN A 134 -16.09 -9.74 -13.88
N VAL A 135 -16.13 -8.45 -13.54
CA VAL A 135 -16.59 -7.94 -12.23
C VAL A 135 -18.12 -7.97 -12.09
N THR A 136 -18.83 -8.69 -12.97
CA THR A 136 -20.31 -8.68 -13.01
C THR A 136 -20.96 -9.44 -11.86
N SER A 137 -20.22 -10.29 -11.14
CA SER A 137 -20.73 -11.09 -10.01
C SER A 137 -19.95 -10.90 -8.71
N ALA A 138 -19.13 -9.86 -8.60
CA ALA A 138 -18.32 -9.63 -7.40
C ALA A 138 -19.23 -9.28 -6.22
N SER A 139 -19.31 -10.17 -5.22
CA SER A 139 -19.96 -9.82 -3.95
C SER A 139 -19.18 -8.69 -3.31
N TYR A 140 -19.81 -7.53 -3.16
CA TYR A 140 -19.19 -6.39 -2.51
C TYR A 140 -19.04 -6.67 -1.01
N ASP A 141 -17.81 -6.89 -0.59
CA ASP A 141 -17.45 -6.94 0.81
C ASP A 141 -17.19 -5.51 1.30
N HIS A 142 -18.14 -4.97 2.07
CA HIS A 142 -18.07 -3.63 2.64
C HIS A 142 -16.82 -3.42 3.51
N ILE A 143 -16.23 -4.50 4.06
CA ILE A 143 -14.97 -4.45 4.83
C ILE A 143 -13.78 -4.04 3.94
N LYS A 144 -13.87 -4.22 2.62
CA LYS A 144 -12.81 -3.82 1.66
C LYS A 144 -12.89 -2.36 1.24
N LEU A 145 -13.99 -1.66 1.53
CA LEU A 145 -14.14 -0.25 1.16
C LEU A 145 -13.11 0.66 1.82
N PRO A 146 -12.84 0.58 3.13
CA PRO A 146 -11.82 1.41 3.76
C PRO A 146 -10.44 1.24 3.12
N TRP A 147 -10.07 0.00 2.77
CA TRP A 147 -8.83 -0.29 2.06
C TRP A 147 -8.80 0.34 0.67
N LEU A 148 -9.88 0.21 -0.10
CA LEU A 148 -9.97 0.86 -1.41
C LEU A 148 -9.85 2.39 -1.28
N LEU A 149 -10.58 3.00 -0.35
CA LEU A 149 -10.53 4.44 -0.11
C LEU A 149 -9.13 4.89 0.32
N TYR A 150 -8.47 4.13 1.18
CA TYR A 150 -7.09 4.38 1.60
C TYR A 150 -6.13 4.33 0.40
N ILE A 151 -6.16 3.26 -0.39
CA ILE A 151 -5.29 3.09 -1.57
C ILE A 151 -5.51 4.21 -2.58
N LEU A 152 -6.77 4.53 -2.91
CA LEU A 152 -7.09 5.64 -3.81
C LEU A 152 -6.58 6.97 -3.26
N THR A 153 -6.74 7.21 -1.96
CA THR A 153 -6.25 8.42 -1.28
C THR A 153 -4.73 8.55 -1.41
N ILE A 154 -3.98 7.48 -1.19
CA ILE A 154 -2.51 7.49 -1.33
C ILE A 154 -2.08 7.67 -2.79
N TYR A 155 -2.75 7.00 -3.74
CA TYR A 155 -2.40 7.08 -5.16
C TYR A 155 -2.62 8.49 -5.71
N PHE A 156 -3.79 9.07 -5.42
CA PHE A 156 -4.22 10.36 -5.93
C PHE A 156 -3.86 11.54 -5.02
N ILE A 157 -3.14 11.32 -3.91
CA ILE A 157 -2.78 12.30 -2.87
C ILE A 157 -3.98 12.79 -2.07
N SER A 158 -5.08 13.13 -2.74
CA SER A 158 -6.34 13.51 -2.13
C SER A 158 -7.50 13.03 -2.98
N ILE A 159 -8.54 12.52 -2.32
CA ILE A 159 -9.84 12.24 -2.95
C ILE A 159 -10.94 12.97 -2.17
N ARG A 160 -12.00 13.36 -2.88
CA ARG A 160 -13.21 13.92 -2.28
C ARG A 160 -14.37 12.97 -2.56
N ILE A 161 -15.06 12.58 -1.49
CA ILE A 161 -16.26 11.77 -1.52
C ILE A 161 -17.42 12.71 -1.24
N ASN A 162 -18.38 12.77 -2.15
CA ASN A 162 -19.61 13.53 -1.97
C ASN A 162 -20.75 12.54 -1.72
N GLY A 163 -21.61 12.85 -0.77
CA GLY A 163 -22.86 12.14 -0.54
C GLY A 163 -24.00 13.13 -0.35
N ASP A 164 -25.20 12.61 -0.11
CA ASP A 164 -26.42 13.42 -0.01
C ASP A 164 -26.38 14.43 1.15
N VAL A 165 -25.59 14.15 2.19
CA VAL A 165 -25.51 14.94 3.43
C VAL A 165 -24.27 15.84 3.52
N GLY A 166 -23.42 15.86 2.48
CA GLY A 166 -22.23 16.71 2.43
C GLY A 166 -21.02 15.99 1.85
N TRP A 167 -19.81 16.42 2.22
CA TRP A 167 -18.56 15.89 1.66
C TRP A 167 -17.49 15.58 2.70
N ILE A 168 -16.64 14.63 2.34
CA ILE A 168 -15.42 14.27 3.04
C ILE A 168 -14.28 14.32 2.04
N ARG A 169 -13.16 14.93 2.41
CA ARG A 169 -11.90 14.88 1.68
C ARG A 169 -10.89 14.09 2.49
N LEU A 170 -10.36 13.06 1.88
CA LEU A 170 -9.27 12.26 2.41
C LEU A 170 -7.97 12.77 1.78
N ILE A 171 -6.94 12.95 2.60
CA ILE A 171 -5.63 13.48 2.20
C ILE A 171 -4.55 12.51 2.69
N GLY A 172 -3.90 11.85 1.75
CA GLY A 172 -2.89 10.82 1.99
C GLY A 172 -1.49 11.36 2.21
N GLU A 173 -1.24 12.59 1.80
CA GLU A 173 0.06 13.25 1.92
C GLU A 173 -0.13 14.74 2.20
N TRP A 174 0.58 15.30 3.17
CA TRP A 174 0.54 16.72 3.51
C TRP A 174 1.91 17.19 3.99
N ARG A 175 2.13 18.50 3.94
CA ARG A 175 3.36 19.11 4.45
C ARG A 175 3.51 18.81 5.94
N GLY A 176 4.59 18.12 6.29
CA GLY A 176 4.90 17.76 7.68
C GLY A 176 4.50 16.34 8.07
N LYS A 177 3.91 15.55 7.16
CA LYS A 177 3.63 14.13 7.41
C LYS A 177 4.91 13.39 7.77
N SER A 178 4.95 12.80 8.96
CA SER A 178 6.12 12.10 9.51
C SER A 178 6.29 10.72 8.87
N THR A 179 7.50 10.17 8.97
CA THR A 179 7.77 8.78 8.53
C THR A 179 6.90 7.79 9.30
N GLU A 180 6.63 8.03 10.57
CA GLU A 180 5.77 7.18 11.39
C GLU A 180 4.31 7.24 10.92
N GLU A 181 3.78 8.41 10.59
CA GLU A 181 2.44 8.56 10.01
C GLU A 181 2.33 7.87 8.65
N TRP A 182 3.42 7.88 7.87
CA TRP A 182 3.52 7.08 6.64
C TRP A 182 3.54 5.57 6.92
N ILE A 183 4.24 5.10 7.94
CA ILE A 183 4.29 3.68 8.29
C ILE A 183 2.93 3.22 8.85
N ASN A 184 2.25 4.05 9.63
CA ASN A 184 0.98 3.71 10.28
C ASN A 184 -0.26 3.95 9.39
N GLY A 185 -0.09 4.37 8.13
CA GLY A 185 -1.21 4.57 7.21
C GLY A 185 -2.14 5.71 7.59
N ILE A 186 -1.63 6.70 8.32
CA ILE A 186 -2.44 7.83 8.77
C ILE A 186 -2.82 8.70 7.58
N ILE A 187 -4.11 9.02 7.47
CA ILE A 187 -4.63 9.97 6.49
C ILE A 187 -5.26 11.14 7.23
N TYR A 188 -5.16 12.33 6.63
CA TYR A 188 -5.85 13.51 7.13
C TYR A 188 -7.25 13.59 6.54
N ILE A 189 -8.24 13.90 7.36
CA ILE A 189 -9.65 13.96 6.96
C ILE A 189 -10.13 15.39 7.14
N GLU A 190 -10.59 15.99 6.05
CA GLU A 190 -11.32 17.26 6.05
C GLU A 190 -12.79 16.97 5.75
N SER A 191 -13.71 17.58 6.47
CA SER A 191 -15.14 17.43 6.23
C SER A 191 -15.90 18.66 6.70
N GLU A 192 -17.19 18.74 6.37
CA GLU A 192 -18.10 19.70 6.98
C GLU A 192 -18.32 19.33 8.46
N GLU A 193 -18.38 20.33 9.34
CA GLU A 193 -18.43 20.18 10.80
C GLU A 193 -19.53 19.20 11.27
N LYS A 194 -20.71 19.28 10.63
CA LYS A 194 -21.87 18.41 10.90
C LYS A 194 -21.62 16.91 10.64
N ILE A 195 -20.65 16.56 9.78
CA ILE A 195 -20.28 15.18 9.48
C ILE A 195 -19.29 14.65 10.52
N VAL A 196 -18.35 15.49 10.97
CA VAL A 196 -17.35 15.12 12.00
C VAL A 196 -18.02 14.70 13.30
N GLU A 197 -19.06 15.41 13.73
CA GLU A 197 -19.86 15.03 14.91
C GLU A 197 -20.48 13.64 14.75
N LYS A 198 -21.08 13.34 13.59
CA LYS A 198 -21.70 12.04 13.32
C LYS A 198 -20.67 10.90 13.30
N ILE A 199 -19.52 11.11 12.66
CA ILE A 199 -18.42 10.14 12.62
C ILE A 199 -17.93 9.85 14.05
N SER A 200 -17.74 10.88 14.85
CA SER A 200 -17.25 10.76 16.23
C SER A 200 -18.22 9.95 17.12
N VAL A 201 -19.53 10.16 16.95
CA VAL A 201 -20.57 9.38 17.64
C VAL A 201 -20.54 7.90 17.22
N VAL A 202 -20.42 7.61 15.92
CA VAL A 202 -20.36 6.23 15.42
C VAL A 202 -19.07 5.53 15.87
N HIS A 203 -17.93 6.20 15.76
CA HIS A 203 -16.63 5.69 16.24
C HIS A 203 -16.68 5.40 17.75
N GLY A 204 -17.22 6.32 18.55
CA GLY A 204 -17.38 6.12 19.99
C GLY A 204 -18.26 4.94 20.36
N LYS A 205 -19.28 4.62 19.54
CA LYS A 205 -20.12 3.41 19.72
C LYS A 205 -19.36 2.14 19.33
N LEU A 206 -18.66 2.14 18.20
CA LEU A 206 -17.88 0.99 17.73
C LEU A 206 -16.71 0.66 18.67
N PHE A 207 -16.01 1.66 19.19
CA PHE A 207 -14.91 1.48 20.13
C PHE A 207 -15.38 0.86 21.46
N LYS A 208 -16.59 1.19 21.93
CA LYS A 208 -17.18 0.55 23.12
C LYS A 208 -17.56 -0.91 22.87
N LEU A 209 -17.95 -1.27 21.65
CA LEU A 209 -18.30 -2.65 21.28
C LEU A 209 -17.08 -3.54 21.08
N GLN A 210 -15.91 -2.98 20.76
CA GLN A 210 -14.66 -3.73 20.62
C GLN A 210 -13.94 -3.98 21.96
N ASN A 211 -14.35 -3.29 23.04
CA ASN A 211 -13.78 -3.41 24.39
C ASN A 211 -14.72 -4.11 25.39
N LEU A 212 -15.74 -4.81 24.89
CA LEU A 212 -16.62 -5.73 25.62
C LEU A 212 -16.35 -7.15 25.13
#